data_AF-A0A4Y2HDG5-F1
#
_entry.id   AF-A0A4Y2HDG5-F1
#
_cell.length_a   1.000
_cell.length_b   1.000
_cell.length_c   1.000
_cell.angle_alpha   90.00
_cell.angle_beta   90.00
_cell.angle_gamma   90.00
#
_symmetry.space_group_name_H-M   'P 1'
#
loop_
_entity.id
_entity.type
_entity.pdbx_description
1 polymer ?
#
loop_
_entity_poly.entity_id
_entity_poly.type
_entity_poly.pdbx_seq_one_letter_code
_entity_poly.pdbx_strand_id
1 'polypeptide(L)'
;MKVLSNTSWGSLMRIYRSLVRSKLDYGVPVYGSAAKSILKMLGSVHHQGLRISTGAFRNIPIPGLHVISGEPSLELRRHRLSLAHFYKIESDESHPQHYKVINPILGSLFSVRLSFIPTFGFRIGEILRYFEIEDFPIVSNVEDPPP
;
A
#
# COMPACT_ATOMS: atom_id res chain seq x y z
N MET A 1 22.73 -10.23 24.78
CA MET A 1 22.41 -9.05 23.96
C MET A 1 22.77 -7.76 24.72
N LYS A 2 24.02 -7.28 24.60
CA LYS A 2 24.47 -5.98 25.15
C LYS A 2 24.55 -4.87 24.08
N VAL A 3 24.15 -5.14 22.84
CA VAL A 3 24.39 -4.28 21.68
C VAL A 3 23.36 -3.13 21.54
N LEU A 4 22.26 -3.19 22.30
CA LEU A 4 21.24 -2.14 22.30
C LEU A 4 21.51 -1.00 23.30
N SER A 5 22.56 -1.11 24.12
CA SER A 5 22.83 -0.17 25.21
C SER A 5 23.34 1.21 24.77
N ASN A 6 23.58 1.41 23.47
CA ASN A 6 23.93 2.70 22.90
C ASN A 6 22.81 3.16 21.96
N THR A 7 21.84 3.90 22.50
CA THR A 7 20.62 4.37 21.82
C THR A 7 20.92 5.51 20.86
N SER A 8 21.63 5.22 19.77
CA SER A 8 21.68 6.13 18.63
C SER A 8 20.34 6.10 17.88
N TRP A 9 19.83 7.24 17.42
CA TRP A 9 18.60 7.31 16.61
C TRP A 9 18.61 6.33 15.43
N GLY A 10 19.79 6.11 14.82
CA GLY A 10 19.99 5.16 13.74
C GLY A 10 19.71 3.70 14.11
N SER A 11 20.07 3.26 15.32
CA SER A 11 19.80 1.87 15.75
C SER A 11 18.30 1.63 15.97
N LEU A 12 17.58 2.60 16.51
CA LEU A 12 16.13 2.48 16.74
C LEU A 12 15.33 2.52 15.43
N MET A 13 15.77 3.32 14.46
CA MET A 13 15.20 3.30 13.10
C MET A 13 15.40 1.95 12.41
N ARG A 14 16.56 1.31 12.58
CA ARG A 14 16.80 -0.05 12.04
C ARG A 14 15.85 -1.08 12.66
N ILE A 15 15.61 -1.01 13.97
CA ILE A 15 14.66 -1.88 14.67
C ILE A 15 13.24 -1.68 14.13
N TYR A 16 12.78 -0.43 14.05
CA TYR A 16 11.49 -0.08 13.47
C TYR A 16 11.32 -0.64 12.05
N ARG A 17 12.32 -0.48 11.18
CA ARG A 17 12.31 -1.01 9.81
C ARG A 17 12.24 -2.54 9.78
N SER A 18 12.98 -3.21 10.66
CA SER A 18 13.07 -4.67 10.69
C SER A 18 11.85 -5.37 11.28
N LEU A 19 11.15 -4.73 12.23
CA LEU A 19 10.05 -5.35 12.97
C LEU A 19 8.68 -4.85 12.54
N VAL A 20 8.47 -3.54 12.55
CA VAL A 20 7.15 -2.94 12.30
C VAL A 20 6.94 -2.81 10.80
N ARG A 21 7.86 -2.13 10.12
CA ARG A 21 7.74 -1.85 8.69
C ARG A 21 7.73 -3.15 7.86
N SER A 22 8.56 -4.12 8.20
CA SER A 22 8.60 -5.41 7.49
C SER A 22 7.25 -6.14 7.51
N LYS A 23 6.53 -6.09 8.64
CA LYS A 23 5.21 -6.69 8.80
C LYS A 23 4.14 -5.92 8.03
N LEU A 24 4.20 -4.59 8.06
CA LEU A 24 3.32 -3.74 7.24
C LEU A 24 3.56 -4.01 5.75
N ASP A 25 4.81 -4.01 5.30
CA ASP A 25 5.15 -4.23 3.89
C ASP A 25 4.68 -5.61 3.40
N TYR A 26 4.88 -6.67 4.20
CA TYR A 26 4.41 -8.02 3.86
C TYR A 26 2.88 -8.12 3.77
N GLY A 27 2.16 -7.42 4.64
CA GLY A 27 0.70 -7.48 4.71
C GLY A 27 -0.04 -6.70 3.62
N VAL A 28 0.66 -5.88 2.82
CA VAL A 28 0.04 -4.96 1.84
C VAL A 28 -1.01 -5.60 0.95
N PRO A 29 -0.79 -6.77 0.32
CA PRO A 29 -1.80 -7.39 -0.54
C PRO A 29 -3.09 -7.76 0.20
N VAL A 30 -2.98 -8.08 1.49
CA VAL A 30 -4.08 -8.56 2.34
C VAL A 30 -4.86 -7.38 2.91
N TYR A 31 -4.21 -6.49 3.67
CA TYR A 31 -4.92 -5.37 4.30
C TYR A 31 -5.16 -4.20 3.35
N GLY A 32 -4.60 -4.21 2.14
CA GLY A 32 -4.83 -3.16 1.16
C GLY A 32 -6.32 -2.99 0.79
N SER A 33 -7.16 -3.98 1.07
CA SER A 33 -8.62 -3.95 0.86
C SER A 33 -9.39 -3.60 2.13
N ALA A 34 -8.70 -3.41 3.25
CA ALA A 34 -9.33 -3.12 4.52
C ALA A 34 -10.06 -1.78 4.52
N ALA A 35 -11.03 -1.64 5.41
CA ALA A 35 -11.76 -0.40 5.60
C ALA A 35 -10.84 0.77 5.95
N LYS A 36 -11.24 1.99 5.55
CA LYS A 36 -10.48 3.23 5.82
C LYS A 36 -10.15 3.43 7.30
N SER A 37 -11.01 2.97 8.22
CA SER A 37 -10.78 3.00 9.66
C SER A 37 -9.57 2.17 10.09
N ILE A 38 -9.41 0.96 9.55
CA ILE A 38 -8.28 0.06 9.81
C ILE A 38 -7.01 0.65 9.22
N LEU A 39 -7.08 1.19 8.00
CA LEU A 39 -5.94 1.85 7.36
C LEU A 39 -5.44 3.07 8.16
N LYS A 40 -6.36 3.85 8.74
CA LYS A 40 -6.02 4.96 9.64
C LYS A 40 -5.33 4.47 10.92
N MET A 41 -5.78 3.35 11.47
CA MET A 41 -5.15 2.72 12.64
C MET A 41 -3.71 2.28 12.34
N LEU A 42 -3.47 1.62 11.19
CA LEU A 42 -2.13 1.25 10.74
C LEU A 42 -1.22 2.48 10.54
N GLY A 43 -1.78 3.57 10.00
CA GLY A 43 -1.09 4.85 9.89
C GLY A 43 -0.67 5.42 11.25
N SER A 44 -1.53 5.31 12.27
CA SER A 44 -1.19 5.73 13.65
C SER A 44 0.01 4.96 14.20
N VAL A 45 0.03 3.62 14.04
CA VAL A 45 1.15 2.77 14.47
C VAL A 45 2.44 3.15 13.75
N HIS A 46 2.36 3.38 12.43
CA HIS A 46 3.48 3.84 11.62
C HIS A 46 4.06 5.17 12.12
N HIS A 47 3.23 6.20 12.27
CA HIS A 47 3.68 7.51 12.74
C HIS A 47 4.24 7.45 14.18
N GLN A 48 3.64 6.66 15.06
CA GLN A 48 4.13 6.48 16.43
C GLN A 48 5.50 5.79 16.43
N GLY A 49 5.68 4.75 15.62
CA GLY A 49 6.97 4.07 15.44
C GLY A 49 8.05 5.02 14.95
N LEU A 50 7.73 5.86 13.96
CA LEU A 50 8.65 6.89 13.48
C LEU A 50 9.03 7.88 14.58
N ARG A 51 8.06 8.42 15.34
CA ARG A 51 8.33 9.34 16.44
C ARG A 51 9.22 8.74 17.52
N ILE A 52 8.98 7.49 17.90
CA ILE A 52 9.82 6.79 18.89
C ILE A 52 11.24 6.63 18.31
N SER A 53 11.34 6.22 17.05
CA SER A 53 12.63 5.94 16.40
C SER A 53 13.50 7.17 16.12
N THR A 54 12.90 8.33 15.83
CA THR A 54 13.61 9.59 15.58
C THR A 54 13.62 10.53 16.78
N GLY A 55 12.79 10.26 17.79
CA GLY A 55 12.54 11.15 18.95
C GLY A 55 12.05 12.52 18.58
N ALA A 56 11.41 12.63 17.43
CA ALA A 56 10.64 13.79 17.05
C ALA A 56 9.66 14.18 18.18
N PHE A 57 9.55 15.49 18.46
CA PHE A 57 8.53 16.03 19.36
C PHE A 57 7.16 15.46 19.05
N ARG A 58 6.34 15.25 20.10
CA ARG A 58 4.98 14.69 19.99
C ARG A 58 4.08 15.50 19.04
N ASN A 59 4.33 16.81 18.92
CA ASN A 59 3.49 17.74 18.17
C ASN A 59 3.99 18.03 16.74
N ILE A 60 5.10 17.42 16.29
CA ILE A 60 5.56 17.62 14.91
C ILE A 60 4.47 17.18 13.92
N PRO A 61 4.12 17.98 12.90
CA PRO A 61 3.13 17.59 11.90
C PRO A 61 3.62 16.38 11.08
N ILE A 62 2.69 15.55 10.59
CA ILE A 62 2.98 14.31 9.87
C ILE A 62 3.93 14.52 8.67
N PRO A 63 3.75 15.55 7.80
CA PRO A 63 4.68 15.79 6.70
C PRO A 63 6.12 16.03 7.18
N GLY A 64 6.30 16.83 8.24
CA GLY A 64 7.62 17.09 8.83
C GLY A 64 8.25 15.83 9.43
N LEU A 65 7.44 14.95 10.02
CA LEU A 65 7.92 13.66 10.53
C LEU A 65 8.49 12.77 9.42
N HIS A 66 7.86 12.74 8.25
CA HIS A 66 8.36 11.99 7.09
C HIS A 66 9.70 12.53 6.58
N VAL A 67 9.84 13.86 6.52
CA VAL A 67 11.11 14.51 6.13
C VAL A 67 12.24 14.17 7.11
N ILE A 68 11.99 14.26 8.41
CA ILE A 68 12.99 13.97 9.45
C ILE A 68 13.40 12.49 9.45
N SER A 69 12.43 11.59 9.28
CA SER A 69 12.69 10.15 9.28
C SER A 69 13.27 9.62 7.97
N GLY A 70 13.14 10.38 6.88
CA GLY A 70 13.50 9.93 5.53
C GLY A 70 12.61 8.78 5.04
N GLU A 71 11.39 8.65 5.58
CA GLU A 71 10.45 7.58 5.25
C GLU A 71 9.20 8.13 4.54
N PRO A 72 8.74 7.50 3.44
CA PRO A 72 7.51 7.92 2.77
C PRO A 72 6.28 7.60 3.62
N SER A 73 5.14 8.19 3.26
CA SER A 73 3.86 7.85 3.89
C SER A 73 3.51 6.38 3.66
N LEU A 74 2.80 5.79 4.62
CA LEU A 74 2.37 4.39 4.54
C LEU A 74 1.46 4.14 3.32
N GLU A 75 0.72 5.15 2.90
CA GLU A 75 -0.12 5.12 1.70
C GLU A 75 0.71 5.01 0.42
N LEU A 76 1.65 5.93 0.19
CA LEU A 76 2.55 5.87 -0.96
C LEU A 76 3.34 4.56 -1.02
N ARG A 77 3.79 4.11 0.15
CA ARG A 77 4.51 2.84 0.27
C ARG A 77 3.63 1.64 -0.14
N ARG A 78 2.37 1.65 0.26
CA ARG A 78 1.39 0.62 -0.11
C ARG A 78 1.12 0.63 -1.61
N HIS A 79 0.92 1.80 -2.22
CA HIS A 79 0.76 1.90 -3.67
C HIS A 79 1.95 1.30 -4.42
N ARG A 80 3.17 1.68 -4.03
CA ARG A 80 4.40 1.13 -4.63
C ARG A 80 4.48 -0.39 -4.50
N LEU A 81 4.18 -0.95 -3.33
CA LEU A 81 4.24 -2.40 -3.09
C LEU A 81 3.12 -3.16 -3.82
N SER A 82 1.91 -2.60 -3.85
CA SER A 82 0.79 -3.15 -4.62
C SER A 82 1.10 -3.18 -6.12
N LEU A 83 1.64 -2.09 -6.67
CA LEU A 83 2.05 -2.03 -8.08
C LEU A 83 3.16 -3.03 -8.39
N ALA A 84 4.21 -3.09 -7.56
CA ALA A 84 5.28 -4.06 -7.74
C ALA A 84 4.77 -5.53 -7.68
N HIS A 85 3.81 -5.81 -6.80
CA HIS A 85 3.18 -7.11 -6.73
C HIS A 85 2.32 -7.40 -7.97
N PHE A 86 1.59 -6.40 -8.44
CA PHE A 86 0.78 -6.48 -9.65
C PHE A 86 1.62 -6.81 -10.88
N TYR A 87 2.67 -6.04 -11.18
CA TYR A 87 3.55 -6.31 -12.32
C TYR A 87 4.26 -7.66 -12.19
N LYS A 88 4.56 -8.11 -10.97
CA LYS A 88 5.09 -9.46 -10.75
C LYS A 88 4.09 -10.55 -11.16
N ILE A 89 2.82 -10.38 -10.82
CA ILE A 89 1.76 -11.30 -11.24
C ILE A 89 1.61 -11.25 -12.76
N GLU A 90 1.57 -10.06 -13.35
CA GLU A 90 1.44 -9.85 -14.79
C GLU A 90 2.59 -10.46 -15.58
N SER A 91 3.82 -10.41 -15.06
CA SER A 91 4.98 -11.03 -15.70
C SER A 91 4.98 -12.56 -15.71
N ASP A 92 4.15 -13.20 -14.86
CA ASP A 92 4.11 -14.66 -14.69
C ASP A 92 2.71 -15.20 -15.00
N GLU A 93 2.52 -15.65 -16.24
CA GLU A 93 1.24 -16.23 -16.69
C GLU A 93 0.85 -17.50 -15.91
N SER A 94 1.83 -18.20 -15.32
CA SER A 94 1.60 -19.40 -14.52
C SER A 94 1.11 -19.09 -13.09
N HIS A 95 1.12 -17.81 -12.71
CA HIS A 95 0.73 -17.40 -11.38
C HIS A 95 -0.76 -17.70 -11.12
N PRO A 96 -1.14 -18.32 -9.98
CA PRO A 96 -2.54 -18.71 -9.70
C PRO A 96 -3.55 -17.56 -9.72
N GLN A 97 -3.09 -16.33 -9.55
CA GLN A 97 -3.92 -15.12 -9.52
C GLN A 97 -3.89 -14.34 -10.83
N HIS A 98 -3.07 -14.70 -11.82
CA HIS A 98 -2.88 -13.98 -13.09
C HIS A 98 -4.23 -13.69 -13.77
N TYR A 99 -5.01 -14.74 -14.03
CA TYR A 99 -6.33 -14.63 -14.65
C TYR A 99 -7.29 -13.72 -13.85
N LYS A 100 -7.33 -13.83 -12.52
CA LYS A 100 -8.30 -13.09 -11.69
C LYS A 100 -7.99 -11.59 -11.58
N VAL A 101 -6.72 -11.23 -11.66
CA VAL A 101 -6.28 -9.84 -11.50
C VAL A 101 -6.40 -9.08 -12.82
N ILE A 102 -6.14 -9.74 -13.94
CA ILE A 102 -6.14 -9.14 -15.28
C ILE A 102 -7.54 -9.16 -15.92
N ASN A 103 -8.43 -10.07 -15.49
CA ASN A 103 -9.73 -10.22 -16.14
C ASN A 103 -10.61 -8.95 -15.99
N PRO A 104 -10.96 -8.26 -17.10
CA PRO A 104 -11.71 -7.01 -17.09
C PRO A 104 -13.18 -7.18 -16.66
N ILE A 105 -13.75 -8.38 -16.83
CA ILE A 105 -15.16 -8.70 -16.49
C ILE A 105 -15.39 -8.53 -14.98
N LEU A 106 -14.39 -8.82 -14.16
CA LEU A 106 -14.51 -8.62 -12.72
C LEU A 106 -14.63 -7.12 -12.39
N GLY A 107 -13.93 -6.24 -13.12
CA GLY A 107 -13.99 -4.80 -12.90
C GLY A 107 -15.38 -4.19 -13.13
N SER A 108 -16.09 -4.62 -14.19
CA SER A 108 -17.44 -4.15 -14.48
C SER A 108 -18.45 -4.60 -13.42
N LEU A 109 -18.34 -5.84 -12.93
CA LEU A 109 -19.22 -6.37 -11.88
C LEU A 109 -19.12 -5.58 -10.57
N PHE A 110 -17.90 -5.20 -10.16
CA PHE A 110 -17.70 -4.40 -8.95
C PHE A 110 -18.07 -2.92 -9.12
N SER A 111 -18.07 -2.40 -10.35
CA SER A 111 -18.50 -1.02 -10.63
C SER A 111 -20.02 -0.84 -10.45
N VAL A 112 -20.80 -1.89 -10.69
CA VAL A 112 -22.27 -1.86 -10.55
C VAL A 112 -22.74 -1.91 -9.10
N ARG A 113 -21.95 -2.48 -8.17
CA ARG A 113 -22.31 -2.59 -6.74
C ARG A 113 -21.25 -1.99 -5.81
N LEU A 114 -21.44 -0.71 -5.48
CA LEU A 114 -20.59 0.08 -4.56
C LEU A 114 -20.43 -0.48 -3.13
N SER A 115 -21.27 -1.43 -2.70
CA SER A 115 -21.19 -2.04 -1.37
C SER A 115 -20.13 -3.14 -1.25
N PHE A 116 -19.61 -3.66 -2.35
CA PHE A 116 -18.58 -4.71 -2.33
C PHE A 116 -17.18 -4.12 -2.25
N ILE A 117 -16.30 -4.80 -1.51
CA ILE A 117 -14.89 -4.46 -1.45
C ILE A 117 -14.27 -4.76 -2.83
N PRO A 118 -13.65 -3.78 -3.50
CA PRO A 118 -13.13 -3.98 -4.84
C PRO A 118 -11.99 -5.00 -4.87
N THR A 119 -11.89 -5.74 -5.98
CA THR A 119 -10.80 -6.71 -6.20
C THR A 119 -9.44 -6.03 -6.24
N PHE A 120 -8.38 -6.84 -6.14
CA PHE A 120 -7.02 -6.33 -6.25
C PHE A 120 -6.76 -5.64 -7.60
N GLY A 121 -7.13 -6.27 -8.72
CA GLY A 121 -6.95 -5.68 -10.06
C GLY A 121 -7.67 -4.34 -10.24
N PHE A 122 -8.92 -4.24 -9.77
CA PHE A 122 -9.67 -2.98 -9.85
C PHE A 122 -9.00 -1.84 -9.08
N ARG A 123 -8.53 -2.13 -7.85
CA ARG A 123 -7.78 -1.15 -7.03
C ARG A 123 -6.48 -0.71 -7.68
N ILE A 124 -5.77 -1.62 -8.35
CA ILE A 124 -4.57 -1.26 -9.11
C ILE A 124 -4.92 -0.27 -10.23
N GLY A 125 -6.03 -0.49 -10.95
CA GLY A 125 -6.51 0.45 -11.96
C GLY A 125 -6.87 1.84 -11.40
N GLU A 126 -7.36 1.94 -10.17
CA GLU A 126 -7.55 3.24 -9.49
C GLU A 126 -6.21 3.91 -9.15
N ILE A 127 -5.23 3.13 -8.70
CA ILE A 127 -3.89 3.63 -8.37
C ILE A 127 -3.17 4.12 -9.62
N LEU A 128 -3.23 3.36 -10.72
CA LEU A 128 -2.63 3.75 -12.00
C LEU A 128 -3.27 5.04 -12.54
N ARG A 129 -4.60 5.16 -12.45
CA ARG A 129 -5.32 6.41 -12.79
C ARG A 129 -4.90 7.59 -11.90
N TYR A 130 -4.73 7.36 -10.61
CA TYR A 130 -4.27 8.41 -9.68
C TYR A 130 -2.87 8.95 -10.04
N PHE A 131 -1.99 8.10 -10.57
CA PHE A 131 -0.65 8.49 -11.00
C PHE A 131 -0.53 8.82 -12.49
N GLU A 132 -1.64 8.83 -13.23
CA GLU A 132 -1.67 9.08 -14.68
C GLU A 132 -0.74 8.15 -15.48
N ILE A 133 -0.64 6.88 -15.05
CA ILE A 133 0.18 5.86 -15.71
C ILE A 133 -0.69 5.11 -16.73
N GLU A 134 -0.42 5.30 -18.02
CA GLU A 134 -1.14 4.69 -19.16
C GLU A 134 -0.69 3.25 -19.49
N ASP A 135 -0.35 2.44 -18.48
CA ASP A 135 0.13 1.08 -18.70
C ASP A 135 -0.99 0.03 -18.74
N PHE A 136 -2.24 0.41 -18.44
CA PHE A 136 -3.33 -0.56 -18.23
C PHE A 136 -4.38 -0.58 -19.36
N PRO A 137 -4.50 -1.68 -20.13
CA PRO A 137 -5.48 -1.80 -21.21
C PRO A 137 -6.94 -1.98 -20.74
N ILE A 138 -7.21 -2.00 -19.43
CA ILE A 138 -8.50 -2.47 -18.88
C ILE A 138 -9.52 -1.34 -18.64
N VAL A 139 -9.16 -0.06 -18.82
CA VAL A 139 -10.10 1.07 -18.58
C VAL A 139 -10.66 1.67 -19.87
N SER A 140 -10.13 1.35 -21.05
CA SER A 140 -10.60 1.96 -22.30
C SER A 140 -11.86 1.31 -22.90
N ASN A 141 -12.24 0.11 -22.47
CA ASN A 141 -13.39 -0.62 -23.03
C ASN A 141 -14.47 -0.84 -21.97
N VAL A 142 -15.01 0.25 -21.42
CA VAL A 142 -16.38 0.23 -20.88
C VAL A 142 -17.29 0.49 -22.07
N GLU A 143 -17.56 -0.55 -22.87
CA GLU A 143 -18.78 -0.51 -23.70
C GLU A 143 -19.95 -0.61 -22.72
N ASP A 144 -20.76 0.44 -22.68
CA ASP A 144 -22.00 0.46 -21.92
C ASP A 144 -22.84 -0.78 -22.29
N PRO A 145 -23.52 -1.43 -21.32
CA PRO A 145 -24.39 -2.55 -21.64
C PRO A 145 -25.46 -2.10 -22.66
N PRO A 146 -25.74 -2.91 -23.70
CA PRO A 146 -26.73 -2.53 -24.71
C PRO A 146 -28.11 -2.30 -24.08
N PRO A 147 -28.94 -1.42 -24.67
CA PRO A 147 -30.21 -0.95 -24.12
C PRO A 147 -31.25 -2.06 -23.93
#